data_AF-A0A0G9MMW1-F1
#
_entry.id   AF-A0A0G9MMW1-F1
#
_cell.length_a   1.000
_cell.length_b   1.000
_cell.length_c   1.000
_cell.angle_alpha   90.00
_cell.angle_beta   90.00
_cell.angle_gamma   90.00
#
_symmetry.space_group_name_H-M   'P 1'
#
loop_
_entity.id
_entity.type
_entity.pdbx_description
1 polymer ?
#
loop_
_entity_poly.entity_id
_entity_poly.type
_entity_poly.pdbx_seq_one_letter_code
_entity_poly.pdbx_strand_id
1 'polypeptide(L)'
;MKKTATLIAAMALSLAVPAAAHDMPEPGIWTNTEDAYFAEEEGREPVEWLGIEIGENGSWRYIDAFGNAQFDWSDTPIPGLAWSEEHGWEIGGSEIRMASRFACWFAVRKHEPDENGEEDWTFQRGLPIFDQGGRIFLDGGDEAPDVTMRLRNVTWAEGSTNNPVLVLYVHRDDSVRAESYSWAAPDSDIVGINLRWVQGGCNRVASEEPAG
;
A
#
# COMPACT_ATOMS: atom_id res chain seq x y z
N MET A 1 -15.28 66.64 37.38
CA MET A 1 -15.09 65.76 36.21
C MET A 1 -14.46 64.46 36.70
N LYS A 2 -15.22 63.36 36.63
CA LYS A 2 -14.80 62.01 37.00
C LYS A 2 -14.11 61.35 35.80
N LYS A 3 -13.08 60.52 36.05
CA LYS A 3 -13.04 59.08 35.68
C LYS A 3 -11.60 58.55 35.87
N THR A 4 -11.43 57.77 36.93
CA THR A 4 -10.24 56.95 37.20
C THR A 4 -10.24 55.77 36.22
N ALA A 5 -9.12 55.55 35.54
CA ALA A 5 -8.95 54.50 34.55
C ALA A 5 -8.65 53.15 35.23
N THR A 6 -9.44 52.13 34.87
CA THR A 6 -9.26 50.73 35.27
C THR A 6 -8.17 50.09 34.41
N LEU A 7 -7.09 49.60 35.04
CA LEU A 7 -6.15 48.68 34.38
C LEU A 7 -6.78 47.28 34.32
N ILE A 8 -6.90 46.72 33.12
CA ILE A 8 -7.22 45.31 32.89
C ILE A 8 -5.89 44.59 32.65
N ALA A 9 -5.51 43.69 33.57
CA ALA A 9 -4.39 42.77 33.38
C ALA A 9 -4.85 41.63 32.45
N ALA A 10 -4.25 41.53 31.27
CA ALA A 10 -4.45 40.41 30.37
C ALA A 10 -3.62 39.21 30.87
N MET A 11 -4.30 38.22 31.43
CA MET A 11 -3.72 36.92 31.76
C MET A 11 -3.55 36.14 30.44
N ALA A 12 -2.31 35.99 29.98
CA ALA A 12 -2.00 35.11 28.86
C ALA A 12 -2.12 33.66 29.34
N LEU A 13 -3.26 33.02 29.05
CA LEU A 13 -3.35 31.56 29.11
C LEU A 13 -2.59 30.99 27.91
N SER A 14 -1.36 30.55 28.16
CA SER A 14 -0.67 29.60 27.29
C SER A 14 -1.43 28.27 27.35
N LEU A 15 -2.34 28.05 26.40
CA LEU A 15 -2.86 26.71 26.14
C LEU A 15 -1.71 25.89 25.56
N ALA A 16 -1.08 25.05 26.39
CA ALA A 16 -0.27 23.96 25.90
C ALA A 16 -1.20 23.03 25.12
N VAL A 17 -1.01 22.95 23.81
CA VAL A 17 -1.66 21.93 22.98
C VAL A 17 -1.11 20.58 23.44
N PRO A 18 -1.94 19.60 23.83
CA PRO A 18 -1.44 18.27 24.08
C PRO A 18 -0.89 17.72 22.77
N ALA A 19 0.40 17.40 22.73
CA ALA A 19 0.94 16.54 21.69
C ALA A 19 0.13 15.23 21.76
N ALA A 20 -0.61 14.90 20.70
CA ALA A 20 -1.33 13.65 20.62
C ALA A 20 -0.31 12.50 20.77
N ALA A 21 -0.62 11.59 21.69
CA ALA A 21 0.12 10.37 21.94
C ALA A 21 -0.02 9.46 20.72
N HIS A 22 1.00 9.42 19.86
CA HIS A 22 1.09 8.39 18.83
C HIS A 22 1.71 7.15 19.49
N ASP A 23 0.88 6.34 20.15
CA ASP A 23 1.32 5.05 20.70
C ASP A 23 1.31 3.95 19.62
N MET A 24 0.55 4.15 18.52
CA MET A 24 0.40 3.19 17.42
C MET A 24 -0.09 3.87 16.13
N PRO A 25 0.25 3.35 14.92
CA PRO A 25 -0.35 3.79 13.67
C PRO A 25 -1.86 3.50 13.60
N GLU A 26 -2.55 4.24 12.72
CA GLU A 26 -3.98 4.02 12.45
C GLU A 26 -4.26 2.59 11.94
N PRO A 27 -5.46 2.02 12.22
CA PRO A 27 -5.85 0.71 11.72
C PRO A 27 -5.74 0.61 10.19
N GLY A 28 -5.20 -0.49 9.69
CA GLY A 28 -5.00 -0.72 8.27
C GLY A 28 -3.74 -1.54 7.96
N ILE A 29 -3.39 -1.58 6.68
CA ILE A 29 -2.17 -2.25 6.21
C ILE A 29 -1.05 -1.21 6.16
N TRP A 30 0.10 -1.54 6.74
CA TRP A 30 1.30 -0.72 6.68
C TRP A 30 2.47 -1.55 6.14
N THR A 31 3.24 -0.99 5.23
CA THR A 31 4.43 -1.68 4.68
C THR A 31 5.60 -0.73 4.51
N ASN A 32 6.82 -1.26 4.48
CA ASN A 32 8.01 -0.50 4.13
C ASN A 32 8.37 -0.57 2.65
N THR A 33 7.40 -0.79 1.75
CA THR A 33 7.67 -1.13 0.34
C THR A 33 8.59 -0.14 -0.36
N GLU A 34 8.36 1.16 -0.22
CA GLU A 34 9.16 2.16 -0.94
C GLU A 34 10.55 2.30 -0.32
N ASP A 35 10.64 2.26 1.02
CA ASP A 35 11.91 2.30 1.73
C ASP A 35 12.80 1.09 1.38
N ALA A 36 12.24 -0.12 1.42
CA ALA A 36 12.92 -1.35 1.02
C ALA A 36 13.35 -1.34 -0.46
N TYR A 37 12.55 -0.72 -1.34
CA TYR A 37 12.84 -0.70 -2.77
C TYR A 37 13.93 0.29 -3.14
N PHE A 38 13.99 1.45 -2.48
CA PHE A 38 14.93 2.53 -2.82
C PHE A 38 16.18 2.58 -1.94
N ALA A 39 16.28 1.75 -0.89
CA ALA A 39 17.44 1.73 0.00
C ALA A 39 18.80 1.73 -0.73
N GLU A 40 19.01 0.83 -1.69
CA GLU A 40 20.28 0.77 -2.45
C GLU A 40 20.50 2.01 -3.33
N GLU A 41 19.44 2.53 -3.96
CA GLU A 41 19.49 3.74 -4.80
C GLU A 41 19.89 4.98 -3.96
N GLU A 42 19.47 5.01 -2.70
CA GLU A 42 19.80 6.04 -1.71
C GLU A 42 21.13 5.78 -0.98
N GLY A 43 21.85 4.71 -1.34
CA GLY A 43 23.13 4.35 -0.71
C GLY A 43 23.00 3.81 0.72
N ARG A 44 21.81 3.34 1.11
CA ARG A 44 21.51 2.65 2.36
C ARG A 44 21.63 1.13 2.16
N GLU A 45 21.81 0.41 3.27
CA GLU A 45 21.76 -1.06 3.24
C GLU A 45 20.33 -1.52 2.92
N PRO A 46 20.14 -2.50 2.02
CA PRO A 46 18.82 -3.05 1.75
C PRO A 46 18.16 -3.59 3.03
N VAL A 47 16.93 -3.13 3.29
CA VAL A 47 16.10 -3.64 4.38
C VAL A 47 15.16 -4.72 3.84
N GLU A 48 14.87 -5.73 4.68
CA GLU A 48 13.88 -6.74 4.31
C GLU A 48 12.49 -6.12 4.19
N TRP A 49 11.73 -6.57 3.20
CA TRP A 49 10.34 -6.14 3.03
C TRP A 49 9.50 -6.62 4.22
N LEU A 50 8.63 -5.74 4.70
CA LEU A 50 7.76 -5.96 5.84
C LEU A 50 6.36 -5.44 5.54
N GLY A 51 5.35 -6.23 5.89
CA GLY A 51 3.96 -5.81 5.95
C GLY A 51 3.36 -6.16 7.31
N ILE A 52 2.61 -5.22 7.89
CA ILE A 52 1.75 -5.46 9.05
C ILE A 52 0.31 -5.05 8.75
N GLU A 53 -0.62 -5.72 9.40
CA GLU A 53 -2.02 -5.31 9.48
C GLU A 53 -2.34 -4.96 10.93
N ILE A 54 -2.95 -3.80 11.14
CA ILE A 54 -3.40 -3.29 12.43
C ILE A 54 -4.93 -3.25 12.42
N GLY A 55 -5.55 -3.92 13.39
CA GLY A 55 -7.00 -3.94 13.59
C GLY A 55 -7.49 -2.71 14.36
N GLU A 56 -8.81 -2.48 14.34
CA GLU A 56 -9.44 -1.33 15.03
C GLU A 56 -9.24 -1.35 16.56
N ASN A 57 -9.03 -2.53 17.13
CA ASN A 57 -8.74 -2.72 18.55
C ASN A 57 -7.25 -2.50 18.90
N GLY A 58 -6.40 -2.15 17.93
CA GLY A 58 -4.95 -2.02 18.08
C GLY A 58 -4.19 -3.36 18.11
N SER A 59 -4.87 -4.50 17.97
CA SER A 59 -4.19 -5.77 17.74
C SER A 59 -3.56 -5.76 16.34
N TRP A 60 -2.46 -6.48 16.15
CA TRP A 60 -1.74 -6.47 14.88
C TRP A 60 -1.18 -7.85 14.50
N ARG A 61 -0.83 -8.03 13.24
CA ARG A 61 -0.15 -9.24 12.73
C ARG A 61 0.75 -8.90 11.54
N TYR A 62 1.75 -9.74 11.27
CA TYR A 62 2.50 -9.64 10.01
C TYR A 62 1.70 -10.26 8.85
N ILE A 63 1.86 -9.67 7.67
CA ILE A 63 1.28 -10.15 6.41
C ILE A 63 2.38 -10.28 5.35
N ASP A 64 2.18 -11.16 4.36
CA ASP A 64 3.02 -11.19 3.16
C ASP A 64 2.55 -10.17 2.11
N ALA A 65 3.27 -10.10 0.99
CA ALA A 65 2.94 -9.20 -0.12
C ALA A 65 1.60 -9.54 -0.80
N PHE A 66 1.00 -10.70 -0.53
CA PHE A 66 -0.33 -11.09 -1.02
C PHE A 66 -1.44 -10.78 0.00
N GLY A 67 -1.09 -10.22 1.16
CA GLY A 67 -2.03 -9.91 2.24
C GLY A 67 -2.36 -11.11 3.14
N ASN A 68 -1.65 -12.24 3.00
CA ASN A 68 -1.89 -13.40 3.86
C ASN A 68 -1.18 -13.21 5.21
N ALA A 69 -1.91 -13.48 6.28
CA ALA A 69 -1.37 -13.49 7.63
C ALA A 69 -0.22 -14.50 7.77
N GLN A 70 0.92 -14.03 8.28
CA GLN A 70 2.07 -14.88 8.60
C GLN A 70 2.03 -15.38 10.05
N PHE A 71 1.30 -14.66 10.92
CA PHE A 71 1.09 -15.00 12.33
C PHE A 71 -0.32 -14.63 12.77
N ASP A 72 -0.73 -15.16 13.93
CA ASP A 72 -1.96 -14.76 14.60
C ASP A 72 -1.90 -13.31 15.10
N TRP A 73 -3.06 -12.72 15.36
CA TRP A 73 -3.18 -11.40 15.98
C TRP A 73 -2.47 -11.35 17.33
N SER A 74 -1.77 -10.24 17.58
CA SER A 74 -1.07 -9.95 18.81
C SER A 74 -1.56 -8.63 19.42
N ASP A 75 -1.76 -8.63 20.74
CA ASP A 75 -2.03 -7.43 21.53
C ASP A 75 -0.75 -6.85 22.17
N THR A 76 0.42 -7.44 21.89
CA THR A 76 1.71 -6.93 22.39
C THR A 76 2.16 -5.71 21.58
N PRO A 77 3.07 -4.87 22.09
CA PRO A 77 3.69 -3.83 21.27
C PRO A 77 4.32 -4.39 19.99
N ILE A 78 4.21 -3.64 18.89
CA ILE A 78 4.87 -3.98 17.61
C ILE A 78 6.39 -3.85 17.80
N PRO A 79 7.18 -4.94 17.61
CA PRO A 79 8.62 -4.90 17.82
C PRO A 79 9.30 -3.87 16.90
N GLY A 80 10.09 -2.97 17.51
CA GLY A 80 10.85 -1.97 16.77
C GLY A 80 10.04 -0.83 16.18
N LEU A 81 8.74 -0.75 16.47
CA LEU A 81 7.89 0.38 16.07
C LEU A 81 8.35 1.65 16.78
N ALA A 82 8.56 2.71 16.01
CA ALA A 82 8.87 4.04 16.50
C ALA A 82 8.25 5.10 15.61
N TRP A 83 8.10 6.31 16.17
CA TRP A 83 7.75 7.51 15.41
C TRP A 83 8.99 8.41 15.27
N SER A 84 9.23 8.91 14.07
CA SER A 84 10.23 9.94 13.76
C SER A 84 9.55 11.19 13.19
N GLU A 85 10.15 12.36 13.42
CA GLU A 85 9.64 13.62 12.83
C GLU A 85 9.88 13.70 11.31
N GLU A 86 10.84 12.93 10.80
CA GLU A 86 11.28 12.99 9.41
C GLU A 86 10.48 12.06 8.50
N HIS A 87 10.27 10.81 8.93
CA HIS A 87 9.63 9.76 8.11
C HIS A 87 8.30 9.28 8.68
N GLY A 88 7.93 9.70 9.89
CA GLY A 88 6.71 9.27 10.55
C GLY A 88 6.88 7.89 11.19
N TRP A 89 6.02 6.93 10.85
CA TRP A 89 6.10 5.60 11.45
C TRP A 89 7.21 4.77 10.83
N GLU A 90 7.99 4.11 11.68
CA GLU A 90 9.10 3.25 11.28
C GLU A 90 9.08 1.94 12.06
N ILE A 91 9.60 0.87 11.45
CA ILE A 91 9.91 -0.38 12.14
C ILE A 91 11.38 -0.71 11.93
N GLY A 92 12.16 -0.76 13.02
CA GLY A 92 13.58 -1.05 12.94
C GLY A 92 14.40 0.00 12.17
N GLY A 93 13.91 1.25 12.11
CA GLY A 93 14.51 2.34 11.34
C GLY A 93 14.13 2.36 9.85
N SER A 94 13.16 1.54 9.44
CA SER A 94 12.63 1.51 8.08
C SER A 94 11.25 2.16 8.04
N GLU A 95 11.05 3.17 7.20
CA GLU A 95 9.78 3.90 7.06
C GLU A 95 8.66 2.93 6.65
N ILE A 96 7.53 2.97 7.35
CA ILE A 96 6.31 2.27 6.96
C ILE A 96 5.21 3.26 6.55
N ARG A 97 4.49 2.91 5.49
CA ARG A 97 3.39 3.72 4.95
C ARG A 97 2.08 2.95 4.95
N MET A 98 1.01 3.67 5.27
CA MET A 98 -0.35 3.14 5.19
C MET A 98 -0.71 2.87 3.73
N ALA A 99 -1.18 1.66 3.46
CA ALA A 99 -1.64 1.25 2.14
C ALA A 99 -3.12 1.54 1.95
N SER A 100 -3.47 1.99 0.76
CA SER A 100 -4.85 2.01 0.31
C SER A 100 -5.24 0.67 -0.30
N ARG A 101 -6.48 0.25 -0.04
CA ARG A 101 -7.03 -1.01 -0.55
C ARG A 101 -7.68 -0.81 -1.92
N PHE A 102 -7.56 -1.84 -2.74
CA PHE A 102 -8.15 -1.92 -4.08
C PHE A 102 -8.80 -3.29 -4.29
N ALA A 103 -9.79 -3.32 -5.17
CA ALA A 103 -10.37 -4.55 -5.70
C ALA A 103 -10.21 -4.58 -7.22
N CYS A 104 -9.70 -5.70 -7.73
CA CYS A 104 -9.35 -5.85 -9.13
C CYS A 104 -10.17 -6.93 -9.84
N TRP A 105 -10.16 -6.84 -11.16
CA TRP A 105 -10.51 -7.93 -12.06
C TRP A 105 -9.39 -8.09 -13.09
N PHE A 106 -9.16 -9.34 -13.49
CA PHE A 106 -8.16 -9.69 -14.50
C PHE A 106 -8.69 -10.79 -15.42
N ALA A 107 -8.29 -10.69 -16.69
CA ALA A 107 -8.45 -11.73 -17.69
C ALA A 107 -7.09 -12.00 -18.33
N VAL A 108 -6.72 -13.27 -18.38
CA VAL A 108 -5.49 -13.74 -19.01
C VAL A 108 -5.89 -14.61 -20.20
N ARG A 109 -5.32 -14.33 -21.36
CA ARG A 109 -5.59 -15.08 -22.58
C ARG A 109 -5.12 -16.52 -22.41
N LYS A 110 -5.96 -17.47 -22.79
CA LYS A 110 -5.61 -18.89 -22.80
C LYS A 110 -4.68 -19.24 -23.96
N HIS A 111 -3.99 -20.37 -23.84
CA HIS A 111 -3.12 -20.88 -24.88
C HIS A 111 -3.90 -21.31 -26.14
N GLU A 112 -5.03 -21.98 -25.92
CA GLU A 112 -5.90 -22.49 -26.99
C GLU A 112 -7.12 -21.57 -27.20
N PRO A 113 -7.61 -21.43 -28.44
CA PRO A 113 -8.86 -20.74 -28.73
C PRO A 113 -10.08 -21.53 -28.23
N ASP A 114 -11.25 -20.90 -28.26
CA ASP A 114 -12.52 -21.53 -27.90
C ASP A 114 -12.98 -22.54 -28.98
N GLU A 115 -14.13 -23.18 -28.75
CA GLU A 115 -14.72 -24.15 -29.70
C GLU A 115 -15.07 -23.58 -31.08
N ASN A 116 -15.20 -22.26 -31.19
CA ASN A 116 -15.48 -21.53 -32.44
C ASN A 116 -14.20 -21.05 -33.14
N GLY A 117 -13.03 -21.25 -32.52
CA GLY A 117 -11.75 -20.75 -33.02
C GLY A 117 -11.49 -19.29 -32.67
N GLU A 118 -12.24 -18.70 -31.73
CA GLU A 118 -12.06 -17.35 -31.22
C GLU A 118 -11.11 -17.31 -30.02
N GLU A 119 -10.61 -16.12 -29.66
CA GLU A 119 -9.71 -15.99 -28.52
C GLU A 119 -10.43 -16.32 -27.21
N ASP A 120 -9.94 -17.30 -26.46
CA ASP A 120 -10.46 -17.66 -25.14
C ASP A 120 -9.64 -17.01 -24.01
N TRP A 121 -10.31 -16.72 -22.90
CA TRP A 121 -9.80 -15.95 -21.78
C TRP A 121 -10.21 -16.57 -20.45
N THR A 122 -9.29 -16.54 -19.48
CA THR A 122 -9.67 -16.68 -18.08
C THR A 122 -10.35 -15.41 -17.61
N PHE A 123 -11.10 -15.48 -16.50
CA PHE A 123 -11.66 -14.29 -15.89
C PHE A 123 -11.79 -14.45 -14.38
N GLN A 124 -11.21 -13.52 -13.64
CA GLN A 124 -11.25 -13.46 -12.17
C GLN A 124 -11.60 -12.04 -11.73
N ARG A 125 -12.42 -11.88 -10.69
CA ARG A 125 -12.90 -10.57 -10.21
C ARG A 125 -13.03 -10.54 -8.69
N GLY A 126 -13.02 -9.32 -8.13
CA GLY A 126 -13.10 -9.12 -6.68
C GLY A 126 -11.80 -9.51 -5.97
N LEU A 127 -10.68 -9.43 -6.69
CA LEU A 127 -9.37 -9.81 -6.18
C LEU A 127 -8.82 -8.65 -5.32
N PRO A 128 -8.59 -8.84 -4.01
CA PRO A 128 -8.08 -7.79 -3.15
C PRO A 128 -6.60 -7.52 -3.44
N ILE A 129 -6.19 -6.26 -3.36
CA ILE A 129 -4.79 -5.82 -3.41
C ILE A 129 -4.64 -4.51 -2.63
N PHE A 130 -3.41 -4.12 -2.31
CA PHE A 130 -3.12 -2.84 -1.68
C PHE A 130 -1.95 -2.13 -2.40
N ASP A 131 -1.94 -0.81 -2.38
CA ASP A 131 -1.05 0.03 -3.17
C ASP A 131 0.33 0.29 -2.54
N GLN A 132 0.73 -0.48 -1.54
CA GLN A 132 2.08 -0.47 -1.01
C GLN A 132 2.73 -1.83 -1.25
N GLY A 133 2.90 -2.17 -2.53
CA GLY A 133 3.61 -3.39 -2.94
C GLY A 133 2.78 -4.66 -2.94
N GLY A 134 1.46 -4.55 -2.74
CA GLY A 134 0.55 -5.69 -2.74
C GLY A 134 0.57 -6.44 -4.06
N ARG A 135 0.29 -7.75 -4.00
CA ARG A 135 0.38 -8.67 -5.12
C ARG A 135 -0.86 -9.56 -5.23
N ILE A 136 -1.20 -9.91 -6.47
CA ILE A 136 -2.17 -10.95 -6.80
C ILE A 136 -1.45 -11.97 -7.69
N PHE A 137 -1.53 -13.24 -7.32
CA PHE A 137 -1.13 -14.33 -8.21
C PHE A 137 -2.35 -14.83 -8.98
N LEU A 138 -2.26 -14.81 -10.31
CA LEU A 138 -3.24 -15.38 -11.22
C LEU A 138 -2.68 -16.73 -11.69
N ASP A 139 -3.16 -17.81 -11.08
CA ASP A 139 -2.86 -19.18 -11.48
C ASP A 139 -3.55 -19.46 -12.83
N GLY A 140 -2.75 -19.70 -13.85
CA GLY A 140 -3.23 -20.05 -15.19
C GLY A 140 -3.41 -21.55 -15.40
N GLY A 141 -2.89 -22.38 -14.47
CA GLY A 141 -2.87 -23.83 -14.61
C GLY A 141 -2.26 -24.27 -15.94
N ASP A 142 -2.90 -25.25 -16.59
CA ASP A 142 -2.51 -25.71 -17.93
C ASP A 142 -3.18 -24.89 -19.07
N GLU A 143 -4.10 -23.98 -18.75
CA GLU A 143 -4.92 -23.29 -19.73
C GLU A 143 -4.36 -21.93 -20.16
N ALA A 144 -3.67 -21.23 -19.27
CA ALA A 144 -3.15 -19.88 -19.46
C ALA A 144 -1.79 -19.71 -18.75
N PRO A 145 -0.98 -18.69 -19.10
CA PRO A 145 0.24 -18.41 -18.37
C PRO A 145 -0.05 -17.90 -16.95
N ASP A 146 0.82 -18.25 -16.02
CA ASP A 146 0.85 -17.66 -14.69
C ASP A 146 1.27 -16.19 -14.75
N VAL A 147 0.57 -15.35 -13.98
CA VAL A 147 0.81 -13.90 -13.95
C VAL A 147 0.73 -13.39 -12.52
N THR A 148 1.72 -12.61 -12.10
CA THR A 148 1.63 -11.84 -10.86
C THR A 148 1.37 -10.39 -11.16
N MET A 149 0.29 -9.85 -10.62
CA MET A 149 -0.02 -8.43 -10.62
C MET A 149 0.57 -7.79 -9.37
N ARG A 150 1.17 -6.61 -9.48
CA ARG A 150 1.67 -5.84 -8.33
C ARG A 150 1.19 -4.40 -8.41
N LEU A 151 0.73 -3.84 -7.29
CA LEU A 151 0.28 -2.45 -7.19
C LEU A 151 1.19 -1.65 -6.26
N ARG A 152 1.61 -0.46 -6.70
CA ARG A 152 2.41 0.47 -5.89
C ARG A 152 1.96 1.90 -6.10
N ASN A 153 1.84 2.67 -5.04
CA ASN A 153 1.80 4.12 -5.04
C ASN A 153 3.22 4.60 -4.78
N VAL A 154 3.95 4.75 -5.88
CA VAL A 154 5.40 4.95 -5.88
C VAL A 154 5.71 6.39 -5.50
N THR A 155 6.48 6.55 -4.43
CA THR A 155 7.20 7.79 -4.15
C THR A 155 8.67 7.47 -4.33
N TRP A 156 9.29 8.13 -5.29
CA TRP A 156 10.65 7.86 -5.72
C TRP A 156 11.68 8.16 -4.63
N ALA A 157 12.88 7.60 -4.83
CA ALA A 157 14.03 7.79 -3.95
C ALA A 157 14.28 9.26 -3.61
N GLU A 158 14.86 9.49 -2.43
CA GLU A 158 15.21 10.84 -1.97
C GLU A 158 16.01 11.62 -3.03
N GLY A 159 15.63 12.87 -3.28
CA GLY A 159 16.25 13.72 -4.29
C GLY A 159 15.76 13.50 -5.73
N SER A 160 14.87 12.53 -5.96
CA SER A 160 14.23 12.35 -7.26
C SER A 160 13.33 13.53 -7.64
N THR A 161 13.36 13.92 -8.91
CA THR A 161 12.47 14.96 -9.47
C THR A 161 11.19 14.39 -10.08
N ASN A 162 10.99 13.07 -10.02
CA ASN A 162 9.83 12.42 -10.61
C ASN A 162 8.59 12.63 -9.73
N ASN A 163 7.44 12.81 -10.37
CA ASN A 163 6.17 12.88 -9.66
C ASN A 163 5.77 11.49 -9.14
N PRO A 164 5.21 11.37 -7.92
CA PRO A 164 4.62 10.12 -7.45
C PRO A 164 3.54 9.60 -8.40
N VAL A 165 3.40 8.27 -8.49
CA VAL A 165 2.46 7.62 -9.41
C VAL A 165 1.88 6.34 -8.82
N LEU A 166 0.61 6.07 -9.12
CA LEU A 166 0.01 4.76 -8.89
C LEU A 166 0.34 3.85 -10.08
N VAL A 167 1.01 2.72 -9.84
CA VAL A 167 1.54 1.84 -10.89
C VAL A 167 1.03 0.42 -10.71
N LEU A 168 0.47 -0.14 -11.78
CA LEU A 168 0.05 -1.53 -11.89
C LEU A 168 1.06 -2.28 -12.76
N TYR A 169 1.80 -3.20 -12.17
CA TYR A 169 2.80 -4.03 -12.83
C TYR A 169 2.25 -5.42 -13.16
N VAL A 170 2.70 -5.97 -14.29
CA VAL A 170 2.50 -7.36 -14.71
C VAL A 170 3.85 -8.07 -14.68
N HIS A 171 3.92 -9.21 -13.99
CA HIS A 171 5.07 -10.11 -13.92
C HIS A 171 4.66 -11.50 -14.40
N ARG A 172 5.58 -12.24 -15.03
CA ARG A 172 5.40 -13.66 -15.37
C ARG A 172 6.38 -14.52 -14.59
N ASP A 173 7.60 -14.66 -15.12
CA ASP A 173 8.62 -15.57 -14.60
C ASP A 173 9.53 -14.91 -13.55
N ASP A 174 9.70 -13.59 -13.63
CA ASP A 174 10.54 -12.80 -12.73
C ASP A 174 9.68 -11.90 -11.83
N SER A 175 9.71 -12.18 -10.54
CA SER A 175 8.98 -11.39 -9.53
C SER A 175 9.62 -10.02 -9.24
N VAL A 176 10.86 -9.79 -9.72
CA VAL A 176 11.62 -8.55 -9.55
C VAL A 176 11.39 -7.62 -10.75
N ARG A 177 11.61 -8.12 -11.97
CA ARG A 177 11.43 -7.32 -13.18
C ARG A 177 10.03 -7.51 -13.78
N ALA A 178 9.25 -6.43 -13.83
CA ALA A 178 7.98 -6.43 -14.52
C ALA A 178 8.17 -6.63 -16.04
N GLU A 179 7.26 -7.39 -16.65
CA GLU A 179 7.15 -7.49 -18.10
C GLU A 179 6.62 -6.18 -18.69
N SER A 180 5.60 -5.61 -18.05
CA SER A 180 5.01 -4.32 -18.42
C SER A 180 4.31 -3.70 -17.23
N TYR A 181 3.99 -2.42 -17.34
CA TYR A 181 3.22 -1.69 -16.35
C TYR A 181 2.38 -0.59 -17.00
N SER A 182 1.39 -0.13 -16.26
CA SER A 182 0.66 1.12 -16.52
C SER A 182 0.69 1.99 -15.28
N TRP A 183 0.50 3.30 -15.45
CA TRP A 183 0.44 4.23 -14.34
C TRP A 183 -0.75 5.18 -14.42
N ALA A 184 -1.13 5.74 -13.28
CA ALA A 184 -2.10 6.79 -13.10
C ALA A 184 -1.55 7.84 -12.13
N ALA A 185 -2.31 8.92 -11.92
CA ALA A 185 -2.03 9.87 -10.85
C ALA A 185 -2.03 9.14 -9.49
N PRO A 186 -1.20 9.57 -8.52
CA PRO A 186 -1.03 8.86 -7.24
C PRO A 186 -2.31 8.81 -6.39
N ASP A 187 -3.22 9.77 -6.59
CA ASP A 187 -4.53 9.87 -5.94
C ASP A 187 -5.67 9.22 -6.75
N SER A 188 -5.36 8.57 -7.87
CA SER A 188 -6.40 7.98 -8.71
C SER A 188 -7.12 6.83 -8.01
N ASP A 189 -8.45 6.76 -8.21
CA ASP A 189 -9.27 5.66 -7.74
C ASP A 189 -9.30 4.47 -8.70
N ILE A 190 -8.69 4.59 -9.89
CA ILE A 190 -8.69 3.55 -10.89
C ILE A 190 -7.35 3.47 -11.63
N VAL A 191 -6.86 2.25 -11.83
CA VAL A 191 -5.74 1.97 -12.73
C VAL A 191 -6.03 0.70 -13.50
N GLY A 192 -5.69 0.68 -14.79
CA GLY A 192 -5.96 -0.45 -15.67
C GLY A 192 -4.82 -0.70 -16.63
N ILE A 193 -4.81 -1.90 -17.19
CA ILE A 193 -3.78 -2.34 -18.13
C ILE A 193 -4.40 -3.22 -19.21
N ASN A 194 -3.88 -3.13 -20.44
CA ASN A 194 -4.24 -4.00 -21.54
C ASN A 194 -2.99 -4.28 -22.40
N LEU A 195 -2.51 -5.52 -22.36
CA LEU A 195 -1.36 -5.99 -23.13
C LEU A 195 -1.76 -6.89 -24.31
N ARG A 196 -3.05 -6.94 -24.67
CA ARG A 196 -3.65 -7.88 -25.65
C ARG A 196 -3.61 -9.37 -25.28
N TRP A 197 -2.87 -9.75 -24.25
CA TRP A 197 -2.87 -11.10 -23.69
C TRP A 197 -3.15 -11.13 -22.18
N VAL A 198 -3.03 -9.98 -21.50
CA VAL A 198 -3.54 -9.71 -20.15
C VAL A 198 -4.31 -8.41 -20.18
N GLN A 199 -5.46 -8.38 -19.52
CA GLN A 199 -6.20 -7.15 -19.29
C GLN A 199 -6.82 -7.14 -17.91
N GLY A 200 -6.95 -5.95 -17.34
CA GLY A 200 -7.62 -5.80 -16.06
C GLY A 200 -7.65 -4.37 -15.58
N GLY A 201 -8.28 -4.20 -14.42
CA GLY A 201 -8.37 -2.93 -13.74
C GLY A 201 -8.60 -3.12 -12.25
N CYS A 202 -8.08 -2.17 -11.49
CA CYS A 202 -8.21 -2.10 -10.05
C CYS A 202 -8.93 -0.80 -9.68
N ASN A 203 -9.88 -0.89 -8.76
CA ASN A 203 -10.60 0.26 -8.22
C ASN A 203 -10.29 0.37 -6.73
N ARG A 204 -10.06 1.60 -6.25
CA ARG A 204 -9.90 1.87 -4.82
C ARG A 204 -11.19 1.47 -4.12
N VAL A 205 -11.07 0.76 -3.01
CA VAL A 205 -12.20 0.44 -2.15
C VAL A 205 -12.06 1.22 -0.86
N ALA A 206 -13.21 1.63 -0.29
CA ALA A 206 -13.20 2.08 1.09
C ALA A 206 -12.61 0.96 1.95
N SER A 207 -11.86 1.32 2.99
CA SER A 207 -11.50 0.38 4.05
C SER A 207 -12.80 -0.25 4.56
N GLU A 208 -13.06 -1.52 4.22
CA GLU A 208 -14.22 -2.23 4.74
C GLU A 208 -14.17 -2.20 6.27
N GLU A 209 -15.24 -1.66 6.88
CA GLU A 209 -15.68 -2.00 8.23
C GLU A 209 -15.89 -3.53 8.22
N PRO A 210 -15.15 -4.33 9.00
CA PRO A 210 -15.27 -5.78 8.92
C PRO A 210 -16.69 -6.20 9.28
N ALA A 211 -17.26 -7.12 8.49
CA ALA A 211 -18.53 -7.73 8.80
C ALA A 211 -18.51 -8.26 10.25
N GLY A 212 -19.41 -7.72 11.08
CA GLY A 212 -19.50 -8.01 12.52
C GLY A 212 -19.95 -9.42 12.86
#